data_AF-A0A1W0WLU9-F1
#
_entry.id   AF-A0A1W0WLU9-F1
#
_cell.length_a   1.000
_cell.length_b   1.000
_cell.length_c   1.000
_cell.angle_alpha   90.00
_cell.angle_beta   90.00
_cell.angle_gamma   90.00
#
_symmetry.space_group_name_H-M   'P 1'
#
loop_
_entity.id
_entity.type
_entity.pdbx_description
1 polymer ?
#
loop_
_entity_poly.entity_id
_entity_poly.type
_entity_poly.pdbx_seq_one_letter_code
_entity_poly.pdbx_strand_id
1 'polypeptide(L)'
;MENALKLPLTVLQTAGIIPFAVSRTSKPAKPAVYASRCFYFTLMVSSLAQVGFRSAIAVAKSIDSAPINGANSTLQIREPTLIDVLIDAVDIFQALRGPAVLLIFLIHSRHIHDFLQDFIAAVRTVFRDDRNLLEALSKRWCRSTFACVLLTFAVLTFWEATSWYFTYGPYGIKYTSNSRSFLFIGIEIRIWACILWWLLSVTISYFLSQMLCVIVFVAGNMMADALAKLNRTLQEQIRNVERGDSSRKVVAGSLKAVEFILPGYHGLHTVAGTANQLLGGVFCVAYTFDVLSVVCYIAALLNSDLASRNATVHLSCDILGILIFGSYTCCFVIPWVVVSERSQEFLSNISLLANGLAHREGAPDKATEVMAERTENMLAAFQAGGSRMTIDFSGYGILRASRGQVLTTFTALISLGLVAHNLFRQPDTTDCDLAELADVCNKTLAIVKFAASQ
;
A
#
# COMPACT_ATOMS: atom_id res chain seq x y z
N MET A 1 -10.38 11.49 16.47
CA MET A 1 -9.08 11.32 15.79
C MET A 1 -8.35 10.09 16.27
N GLU A 2 -7.92 10.02 17.53
CA GLU A 2 -7.27 8.84 18.11
C GLU A 2 -8.09 7.55 17.93
N ASN A 3 -9.42 7.65 18.08
CA ASN A 3 -10.34 6.55 17.84
C ASN A 3 -10.29 5.96 16.43
N ALA A 4 -9.88 6.74 15.41
CA ALA A 4 -9.80 6.26 14.03
C ALA A 4 -8.60 5.34 13.82
N LEU A 5 -7.51 5.50 14.58
CA LEU A 5 -6.33 4.62 14.49
C LEU A 5 -6.30 3.58 15.62
N LYS A 6 -7.15 3.73 16.64
CA LYS A 6 -7.17 2.88 17.84
C LYS A 6 -7.32 1.39 17.51
N LEU A 7 -8.23 1.03 16.60
CA LEU A 7 -8.49 -0.37 16.27
C LEU A 7 -7.24 -1.11 15.73
N PRO A 8 -6.64 -0.69 14.60
CA PRO A 8 -5.44 -1.36 14.09
C PRO A 8 -4.25 -1.27 15.05
N LEU A 9 -4.09 -0.15 15.77
CA LEU A 9 -3.04 -0.02 16.79
C LEU A 9 -3.22 -1.00 17.96
N THR A 10 -4.46 -1.21 18.42
CA THR A 10 -4.75 -2.16 19.52
C THR A 10 -4.43 -3.58 19.09
N VAL A 11 -4.76 -3.95 17.85
CA VAL A 11 -4.40 -5.26 17.28
C VAL A 11 -2.88 -5.44 17.26
N LEU A 12 -2.14 -4.46 16.75
CA LEU A 12 -0.68 -4.50 16.67
C LEU A 12 0.01 -4.49 18.05
N GLN A 13 -0.55 -3.77 19.03
CA GLN A 13 -0.08 -3.76 20.41
C GLN A 13 -0.31 -5.11 21.09
N THR A 14 -1.50 -5.69 20.93
CA THR A 14 -1.85 -7.01 21.49
C THR A 14 -0.95 -8.09 20.91
N ALA A 15 -0.61 -8.00 19.62
CA ALA A 15 0.33 -8.89 18.95
C ALA A 15 1.81 -8.63 19.30
N GLY A 16 2.12 -7.61 20.12
CA GLY A 16 3.48 -7.29 20.54
C GLY A 16 4.36 -6.60 19.50
N ILE A 17 3.78 -6.17 18.37
CA ILE A 17 4.50 -5.48 17.28
C ILE A 17 4.81 -4.03 17.68
N ILE A 18 3.85 -3.37 18.29
CA ILE A 18 4.00 -2.00 18.80
C ILE A 18 4.20 -2.08 20.32
N PRO A 19 5.20 -1.39 20.89
CA PRO A 19 5.32 -1.31 22.34
C PRO A 19 4.06 -0.67 22.94
N PHE A 20 3.52 -1.28 24.00
CA PHE A 20 2.45 -0.64 24.78
C PHE A 20 2.90 0.77 25.16
N ALA A 21 2.09 1.78 24.81
CA ALA A 21 2.32 3.12 25.30
C ALA A 21 2.35 3.03 26.83
N VAL A 22 3.47 3.42 27.45
CA VAL A 22 3.55 3.53 28.91
C VAL A 22 2.62 4.67 29.29
N SER A 23 1.36 4.34 29.53
CA SER A 23 0.42 5.23 30.18
C SER A 23 1.06 5.74 31.47
N ARG A 24 1.05 7.05 31.68
CA ARG A 24 1.48 7.67 32.96
C ARG A 24 0.72 7.12 34.18
N THR A 25 -0.38 6.38 33.98
CA THR A 25 -1.25 5.88 35.05
C THR A 25 -1.30 4.36 35.20
N SER A 26 -0.72 3.58 34.30
CA SER A 26 -0.59 2.13 34.50
C SER A 26 0.62 1.55 33.76
N LYS A 27 1.57 1.00 34.53
CA LYS A 27 2.64 0.19 33.95
C LYS A 27 1.98 -1.08 33.40
N PRO A 28 2.12 -1.42 32.10
CA PRO A 28 1.71 -2.73 31.62
C PRO A 28 2.43 -3.78 32.46
N ALA A 29 1.71 -4.82 32.87
CA ALA A 29 2.31 -5.91 33.63
C ALA A 29 3.47 -6.47 32.81
N LYS A 30 4.70 -6.41 33.35
CA LYS A 30 5.92 -6.91 32.70
C LYS A 30 5.73 -8.27 31.99
N PRO A 31 4.99 -9.26 32.54
CA PRO A 31 4.76 -10.55 31.89
C PRO A 31 4.07 -10.45 30.52
N ALA A 32 3.11 -9.55 30.35
CA ALA A 32 2.34 -9.41 29.11
C ALA A 32 3.21 -8.89 27.96
N VAL A 33 4.17 -8.01 28.27
CA VAL A 33 5.13 -7.46 27.28
C VAL A 33 6.13 -8.53 26.83
N TYR A 34 6.61 -9.37 27.75
CA TYR A 34 7.48 -10.49 27.38
C TYR A 34 6.73 -11.55 26.57
N ALA A 35 5.51 -11.90 26.97
CA ALA A 35 4.69 -12.87 26.24
C ALA A 35 4.39 -12.41 24.81
N SER A 36 4.04 -11.14 24.60
CA SER A 36 3.75 -10.62 23.26
C SER A 36 4.99 -10.56 22.36
N ARG A 37 6.17 -10.21 22.92
CA ARG A 37 7.44 -10.26 22.18
C ARG A 37 7.87 -11.68 21.83
N CYS A 38 7.70 -12.64 22.74
CA CYS A 38 7.96 -14.05 22.47
C CYS A 38 7.00 -14.61 21.41
N PHE A 39 5.72 -14.23 21.47
CA PHE A 39 4.73 -14.58 20.45
C PHE A 39 5.15 -14.04 19.08
N TYR A 40 5.50 -12.76 18.99
CA TYR A 40 5.97 -12.15 17.76
C TYR A 40 7.26 -12.80 17.22
N PHE A 41 8.25 -13.06 18.08
CA PHE A 41 9.49 -13.72 17.66
C PHE A 41 9.21 -15.12 17.12
N THR A 42 8.38 -15.91 17.82
CA THR A 42 7.95 -17.24 17.37
C THR A 42 7.22 -17.16 16.04
N LEU A 43 6.31 -16.20 15.89
CA LEU A 43 5.59 -15.94 14.65
C LEU A 43 6.56 -15.67 13.50
N MET A 44 7.49 -14.73 13.66
CA MET A 44 8.46 -14.35 12.64
C MET A 44 9.39 -15.50 12.23
N VAL A 45 9.96 -16.22 13.20
CA VAL A 45 10.83 -17.38 12.92
C VAL A 45 10.05 -18.47 12.19
N SER A 46 8.81 -18.71 12.61
CA SER A 46 7.92 -19.70 12.01
C SER A 46 7.52 -19.32 10.57
N SER A 47 7.20 -18.05 10.31
CA SER A 47 6.91 -17.56 8.95
C SER A 47 8.12 -17.66 8.04
N LEU A 48 9.31 -17.27 8.52
CA LEU A 48 10.55 -17.36 7.75
C LEU A 48 10.94 -18.81 7.47
N ALA A 49 10.73 -19.72 8.43
CA ALA A 49 10.90 -21.14 8.21
C ALA A 49 9.95 -21.64 7.12
N GLN A 50 8.68 -21.25 7.13
CA GLN A 50 7.75 -21.59 6.04
C GLN A 50 8.24 -21.10 4.67
N VAL A 51 8.70 -19.85 4.58
CA VAL A 51 9.28 -19.33 3.33
C VAL A 51 10.47 -20.18 2.88
N GLY A 52 11.36 -20.56 3.82
CA GLY A 52 12.50 -21.44 3.54
C GLY A 52 12.07 -22.81 3.00
N PHE A 53 11.08 -23.44 3.62
CA PHE A 53 10.55 -24.73 3.16
C PHE A 53 9.87 -24.62 1.79
N ARG A 54 9.08 -23.57 1.55
CA ARG A 54 8.43 -23.34 0.24
C ARG A 54 9.45 -23.08 -0.86
N SER A 55 10.50 -22.32 -0.54
CA SER A 55 11.62 -22.08 -1.46
C SER A 55 12.38 -23.38 -1.77
N ALA A 56 12.64 -24.19 -0.75
CA ALA A 56 13.29 -25.49 -0.92
C ALA A 56 12.43 -26.44 -1.78
N ILE A 57 11.11 -26.45 -1.59
CA ILE A 57 10.18 -27.24 -2.42
C ILE A 57 10.20 -26.74 -3.87
N ALA A 58 10.14 -25.43 -4.11
CA ALA A 58 10.18 -24.86 -5.46
C ALA A 58 11.51 -25.18 -6.17
N VAL A 59 12.64 -25.08 -5.46
CA VAL A 59 13.96 -25.45 -5.97
C VAL A 59 14.07 -26.96 -6.21
N ALA A 60 13.55 -27.78 -5.31
CA ALA A 60 13.57 -29.22 -5.50
C ALA A 60 12.72 -29.63 -6.72
N LYS A 61 11.55 -29.02 -6.93
CA LYS A 61 10.71 -29.26 -8.12
C LYS A 61 11.40 -28.85 -9.43
N SER A 62 12.18 -27.78 -9.43
CA SER A 62 12.93 -27.37 -10.63
C SER A 62 14.10 -28.30 -10.93
N ILE A 63 14.69 -28.93 -9.90
CA ILE A 63 15.80 -29.89 -10.03
C ILE A 63 15.31 -31.31 -10.37
N ASP A 64 14.17 -31.77 -9.84
CA ASP A 64 13.66 -33.15 -9.98
C ASP A 64 13.02 -33.46 -11.34
N SER A 65 13.51 -32.79 -12.39
CA SER A 65 13.25 -33.12 -13.81
C SER A 65 14.05 -34.35 -14.28
N ALA A 66 14.59 -35.16 -13.36
CA ALA A 66 15.35 -36.37 -13.66
C ALA A 66 14.45 -37.63 -13.63
N PRO A 67 14.61 -38.57 -14.58
CA PRO A 67 13.73 -39.73 -14.69
C PRO A 67 13.91 -40.67 -13.49
N ILE A 68 12.81 -40.99 -12.82
CA ILE A 68 12.75 -42.15 -11.92
C ILE A 68 12.93 -43.39 -12.80
N ASN A 69 14.09 -44.02 -12.64
CA ASN A 69 14.48 -45.25 -13.33
C ASN A 69 13.37 -46.32 -13.26
N GLY A 70 12.82 -46.68 -14.42
CA GLY A 70 11.90 -47.81 -14.52
C GLY A 70 11.04 -47.83 -15.79
N ALA A 71 11.64 -48.31 -16.89
CA ALA A 71 11.01 -48.79 -18.13
C ALA A 71 10.50 -47.74 -19.15
N ASN A 72 11.20 -47.74 -20.29
CA ASN A 72 10.79 -47.27 -21.62
C ASN A 72 10.60 -45.76 -21.81
N SER A 73 11.75 -45.09 -21.96
CA SER A 73 12.01 -43.92 -22.82
C SER A 73 11.05 -43.85 -24.02
N THR A 74 10.18 -42.84 -24.15
CA THR A 74 10.52 -41.43 -24.33
C THR A 74 9.54 -40.52 -23.58
N LEU A 75 9.88 -40.09 -22.36
CA LEU A 75 9.30 -38.87 -21.79
C LEU A 75 10.39 -37.80 -21.81
N GLN A 76 10.17 -36.77 -22.63
CA GLN A 76 11.06 -35.62 -22.73
C GLN A 76 11.23 -34.99 -21.35
N ILE A 77 12.48 -34.78 -20.95
CA ILE A 77 12.85 -33.90 -19.84
C ILE A 77 12.27 -32.53 -20.19
N ARG A 78 11.16 -32.14 -19.58
CA ARG A 78 10.62 -30.78 -19.72
C ARG A 78 11.48 -29.90 -18.84
N GLU A 79 12.34 -29.07 -19.44
CA GLU A 79 12.99 -27.98 -18.70
C GLU A 79 11.89 -27.18 -17.99
N PRO A 80 12.01 -26.90 -16.68
CA PRO A 80 11.02 -26.12 -15.97
C PRO A 80 10.88 -24.78 -16.67
N THR A 81 9.70 -24.50 -17.21
CA THR A 81 9.48 -23.24 -17.90
C THR A 81 9.46 -22.11 -16.88
N LEU A 82 9.78 -20.88 -17.30
CA LEU A 82 9.68 -19.70 -16.43
C LEU A 82 8.29 -19.59 -15.77
N ILE A 83 7.24 -20.05 -16.46
CA ILE A 83 5.87 -20.13 -15.93
C ILE A 83 5.80 -21.05 -14.72
N ASP A 84 6.36 -22.26 -14.81
CA ASP A 84 6.28 -23.25 -13.73
C ASP A 84 6.97 -22.73 -12.46
N VAL A 85 8.11 -22.05 -12.62
CA VAL A 85 8.82 -21.40 -11.51
C VAL A 85 8.00 -20.25 -10.91
N LEU A 86 7.35 -19.43 -11.73
CA LEU A 86 6.49 -18.34 -11.27
C LEU A 86 5.26 -18.86 -10.51
N ILE A 87 4.67 -19.97 -10.94
CA ILE A 87 3.53 -20.60 -10.26
C ILE A 87 3.94 -21.08 -8.86
N ASP A 88 5.08 -21.76 -8.76
CA ASP A 88 5.58 -22.22 -7.46
C ASP A 88 6.01 -21.06 -6.55
N ALA A 89 6.37 -19.91 -7.13
CA ALA A 89 6.74 -18.71 -6.38
C ALA A 89 5.54 -17.99 -5.71
N VAL A 90 4.29 -18.28 -6.12
CA VAL A 90 3.06 -17.72 -5.50
C VAL A 90 3.08 -17.92 -3.97
N ASP A 91 3.32 -19.14 -3.53
CA ASP A 91 3.35 -19.51 -2.11
C ASP A 91 4.49 -18.84 -1.36
N ILE A 92 5.63 -18.63 -2.03
CA ILE A 92 6.82 -17.99 -1.45
C ILE A 92 6.53 -16.51 -1.19
N PHE A 93 6.02 -15.79 -2.18
CA PHE A 93 5.75 -14.36 -2.05
C PHE A 93 4.65 -14.08 -1.03
N GLN A 94 3.61 -14.92 -0.98
CA GLN A 94 2.56 -14.79 0.04
C GLN A 94 3.07 -15.04 1.45
N ALA A 95 3.83 -16.12 1.64
CA ALA A 95 4.40 -16.45 2.94
C ALA A 95 5.41 -15.39 3.41
N LEU A 96 6.12 -14.74 2.48
CA LEU A 96 7.13 -13.72 2.79
C LEU A 96 6.53 -12.32 3.00
N ARG A 97 5.41 -11.99 2.35
CA ARG A 97 4.79 -10.66 2.39
C ARG A 97 4.54 -10.15 3.82
N GLY A 98 3.83 -10.95 4.61
CA GLY A 98 3.52 -10.62 6.01
C GLY A 98 4.75 -10.35 6.88
N PRO A 99 5.66 -11.33 7.04
CA PRO A 99 6.85 -11.18 7.88
C PRO A 99 7.79 -10.08 7.36
N ALA A 100 7.98 -9.92 6.04
CA ALA A 100 8.85 -8.88 5.50
C ALA A 100 8.36 -7.47 5.89
N VAL A 101 7.05 -7.21 5.74
CA VAL A 101 6.44 -5.92 6.14
C VAL A 101 6.60 -5.68 7.64
N LEU A 102 6.33 -6.71 8.46
CA LEU A 102 6.45 -6.60 9.92
C LEU A 102 7.90 -6.36 10.38
N LEU A 103 8.88 -7.00 9.72
CA LEU A 103 10.30 -6.82 10.02
C LEU A 103 10.76 -5.39 9.74
N ILE A 104 10.38 -4.82 8.59
CA ILE A 104 10.71 -3.44 8.24
C ILE A 104 10.08 -2.44 9.21
N PHE A 105 8.82 -2.67 9.59
CA PHE A 105 8.16 -1.82 10.57
C PHE A 105 8.82 -1.91 11.95
N LEU A 106 9.28 -3.09 12.37
CA LEU A 106 9.90 -3.29 13.67
C LEU A 106 11.14 -2.43 13.88
N ILE A 107 11.96 -2.24 12.83
CA ILE A 107 13.14 -1.37 12.85
C ILE A 107 12.77 0.05 13.30
N HIS A 108 11.59 0.54 12.91
CA HIS A 108 11.14 1.92 13.14
C HIS A 108 10.04 2.04 14.21
N SER A 109 9.52 0.91 14.71
CA SER A 109 8.37 0.80 15.63
C SER A 109 8.48 1.62 16.91
N ARG A 110 9.69 1.99 17.35
CA ARG A 110 9.91 2.81 18.55
C ARG A 110 9.36 4.23 18.40
N HIS A 111 9.31 4.76 17.17
CA HIS A 111 8.91 6.13 16.88
C HIS A 111 7.42 6.27 16.53
N ILE A 112 6.64 5.18 16.56
CA ILE A 112 5.23 5.21 16.18
C ILE A 112 4.38 6.10 17.10
N HIS A 113 4.67 6.15 18.40
CA HIS A 113 3.90 6.97 19.33
C HIS A 113 4.17 8.45 19.14
N ASP A 114 5.43 8.82 18.93
CA ASP A 114 5.85 10.20 18.65
C ASP A 114 5.22 10.67 17.34
N PHE A 115 5.31 9.85 16.28
CA PHE A 115 4.64 10.08 15.01
C PHE A 115 3.13 10.31 15.17
N LEU A 116 2.44 9.45 15.93
CA LEU A 116 0.99 9.58 16.13
C LEU A 116 0.63 10.88 16.86
N GLN A 117 1.42 11.28 17.86
CA GLN A 117 1.19 12.53 18.59
C GLN A 117 1.37 13.74 17.67
N ASP A 118 2.47 13.80 16.93
CA ASP A 118 2.76 14.88 15.99
C ASP A 118 1.71 14.94 14.87
N PHE A 119 1.31 13.78 14.35
CA PHE A 119 0.27 13.67 13.34
C PHE A 119 -1.08 14.20 13.81
N ILE A 120 -1.52 13.79 15.00
CA ILE A 120 -2.77 14.25 15.57
C ILE A 120 -2.69 15.76 15.86
N ALA A 121 -1.57 16.27 16.35
CA ALA A 121 -1.37 17.68 16.61
C ALA A 121 -1.41 18.53 15.32
N ALA A 122 -0.74 18.08 14.26
CA ALA A 122 -0.73 18.76 12.96
C ALA A 122 -2.14 18.84 12.37
N VAL A 123 -2.86 17.72 12.33
CA VAL A 123 -4.24 17.70 11.81
C VAL A 123 -5.18 18.53 12.71
N ARG A 124 -5.07 18.46 14.04
CA ARG A 124 -5.87 19.31 14.95
C ARG A 124 -5.65 20.80 14.72
N THR A 125 -4.42 21.20 14.41
CA THR A 125 -4.07 22.60 14.12
C THR A 125 -4.83 23.12 12.90
N VAL A 126 -4.94 22.32 11.83
CA VAL A 126 -5.67 22.68 10.60
C VAL A 126 -7.18 22.83 10.83
N PHE A 127 -7.75 22.08 11.78
CA PHE A 127 -9.18 22.11 12.09
C PHE A 127 -9.53 22.89 13.37
N ARG A 128 -8.62 23.74 13.87
CA ARG A 128 -8.77 24.43 15.16
C ARG A 128 -10.10 25.18 15.30
N ASP A 129 -10.54 25.82 14.23
CA ASP A 129 -11.73 26.68 14.23
C ASP A 129 -13.03 25.94 13.84
N ASP A 130 -12.93 24.73 13.28
CA ASP A 130 -14.08 23.96 12.77
C ASP A 130 -14.31 22.65 13.54
N ARG A 131 -14.61 22.75 14.83
CA ARG A 131 -14.80 21.58 15.71
C ARG A 131 -15.90 20.61 15.21
N ASN A 132 -17.01 21.15 14.70
CA ASN A 132 -18.13 20.33 14.21
C ASN A 132 -17.72 19.52 12.96
N LEU A 133 -16.96 20.13 12.04
CA LEU A 133 -16.41 19.45 10.88
C LEU A 133 -15.42 18.36 11.29
N LEU A 134 -14.53 18.67 12.25
CA LEU A 134 -13.56 17.72 12.76
C LEU A 134 -14.24 16.50 13.41
N GLU A 135 -15.34 16.70 14.14
CA GLU A 135 -16.10 15.60 14.73
C GLU A 135 -16.76 14.73 13.64
N ALA A 136 -17.38 15.35 12.63
CA ALA A 136 -17.98 14.65 11.51
C ALA A 136 -16.95 13.82 10.71
N LEU A 137 -15.80 14.43 10.40
CA LEU A 137 -14.67 13.76 9.74
C LEU A 137 -14.10 12.64 10.60
N SER A 138 -13.94 12.85 11.91
CA SER A 138 -13.48 11.80 12.83
C SER A 138 -14.42 10.60 12.83
N LYS A 139 -15.74 10.81 12.80
CA LYS A 139 -16.73 9.72 12.68
C LYS A 139 -16.63 9.00 11.35
N ARG A 140 -16.32 9.71 10.25
CA ARG A 140 -16.08 9.12 8.93
C ARG A 140 -14.80 8.27 8.94
N TRP A 141 -13.69 8.80 9.45
CA TRP A 141 -12.43 8.07 9.53
C TRP A 141 -12.56 6.81 10.38
N CYS A 142 -13.26 6.85 11.52
CA CYS A 142 -13.51 5.64 12.33
C CYS A 142 -14.31 4.59 11.55
N ARG A 143 -15.35 5.01 10.81
CA ARG A 143 -16.13 4.11 9.95
C ARG A 143 -15.27 3.51 8.83
N SER A 144 -14.43 4.31 8.18
CA SER A 144 -13.48 3.84 7.17
C SER A 144 -12.49 2.83 7.76
N THR A 145 -11.88 3.10 8.91
CA THR A 145 -10.99 2.14 9.58
C THR A 145 -11.71 0.83 9.87
N PHE A 146 -12.90 0.88 10.47
CA PHE A 146 -13.66 -0.32 10.80
C PHE A 146 -14.01 -1.12 9.53
N ALA A 147 -14.48 -0.46 8.49
CA ALA A 147 -14.79 -1.08 7.21
C ALA A 147 -13.55 -1.73 6.57
N CYS A 148 -12.40 -1.06 6.58
CA CYS A 148 -11.16 -1.61 6.05
C CYS A 148 -10.67 -2.82 6.85
N VAL A 149 -10.71 -2.76 8.19
CA VAL A 149 -10.33 -3.90 9.04
C VAL A 149 -11.25 -5.09 8.81
N LEU A 150 -12.57 -4.85 8.77
CA LEU A 150 -13.57 -5.89 8.50
C LEU A 150 -13.41 -6.48 7.10
N LEU A 151 -13.20 -5.64 6.08
CA LEU A 151 -12.95 -6.08 4.71
C LEU A 151 -11.70 -6.95 4.63
N THR A 152 -10.59 -6.50 5.22
CA THR A 152 -9.35 -7.29 5.27
C THR A 152 -9.56 -8.63 5.97
N PHE A 153 -10.29 -8.65 7.10
CA PHE A 153 -10.58 -9.89 7.80
C PHE A 153 -11.47 -10.82 6.97
N ALA A 154 -12.51 -10.29 6.32
CA ALA A 154 -13.43 -11.06 5.49
C ALA A 154 -12.71 -11.62 4.24
N VAL A 155 -11.93 -10.80 3.56
CA VAL A 155 -11.14 -11.20 2.38
C VAL A 155 -10.12 -12.27 2.76
N LEU A 156 -9.42 -12.11 3.89
CA LEU A 156 -8.46 -13.12 4.35
C LEU A 156 -9.14 -14.43 4.74
N THR A 157 -10.26 -14.36 5.47
CA THR A 157 -11.03 -15.56 5.86
C THR A 157 -11.56 -16.28 4.63
N PHE A 158 -12.09 -15.52 3.66
CA PHE A 158 -12.57 -16.07 2.40
C PHE A 158 -11.42 -16.69 1.60
N TRP A 159 -10.29 -15.99 1.48
CA TRP A 159 -9.08 -16.47 0.82
C TRP A 159 -8.59 -17.80 1.40
N GLU A 160 -8.44 -17.88 2.73
CA GLU A 160 -8.06 -19.12 3.41
C GLU A 160 -9.10 -20.22 3.16
N ALA A 161 -10.39 -19.96 3.40
CA ALA A 161 -11.44 -20.95 3.16
C ALA A 161 -11.43 -21.49 1.72
N THR A 162 -11.24 -20.61 0.74
CA THR A 162 -11.08 -20.99 -0.67
C THR A 162 -9.82 -21.83 -0.86
N SER A 163 -8.63 -21.32 -0.57
CA SER A 163 -7.35 -22.01 -0.75
C SER A 163 -7.38 -23.43 -0.20
N TRP A 164 -8.04 -23.63 0.93
CA TRP A 164 -8.24 -24.92 1.55
C TRP A 164 -9.21 -25.84 0.84
N TYR A 165 -10.39 -25.34 0.50
CA TYR A 165 -11.36 -26.08 -0.29
C TYR A 165 -10.71 -26.56 -1.59
N PHE A 166 -9.90 -25.71 -2.23
CA PHE A 166 -9.24 -25.99 -3.50
C PHE A 166 -8.04 -26.94 -3.39
N THR A 167 -7.21 -26.80 -2.37
CA THR A 167 -6.01 -27.63 -2.19
C THR A 167 -6.37 -29.06 -1.77
N TYR A 168 -7.45 -29.25 -0.98
CA TYR A 168 -7.73 -30.54 -0.34
C TYR A 168 -9.07 -31.18 -0.72
N GLY A 169 -10.09 -30.38 -1.07
CA GLY A 169 -11.45 -30.86 -1.35
C GLY A 169 -11.56 -31.74 -2.60
N PRO A 170 -11.13 -31.28 -3.80
CA PRO A 170 -11.28 -32.02 -5.05
C PRO A 170 -10.49 -33.33 -5.13
N TYR A 171 -9.42 -33.47 -4.35
CA TYR A 171 -8.50 -34.60 -4.44
C TYR A 171 -8.82 -35.74 -3.44
N GLY A 172 -9.90 -35.61 -2.66
CA GLY A 172 -10.26 -36.61 -1.65
C GLY A 172 -9.19 -36.81 -0.58
N ILE A 173 -8.32 -35.82 -0.39
CA ILE A 173 -7.18 -35.89 0.51
C ILE A 173 -7.70 -35.85 1.94
N LYS A 174 -7.56 -36.98 2.65
CA LYS A 174 -7.94 -37.06 4.06
C LYS A 174 -6.98 -36.22 4.89
N TYR A 175 -7.49 -35.42 5.82
CA TYR A 175 -6.69 -34.61 6.75
C TYR A 175 -5.69 -35.42 7.61
N THR A 176 -5.92 -36.73 7.72
CA THR A 176 -5.02 -37.69 8.40
C THR A 176 -3.84 -38.16 7.55
N SER A 177 -3.85 -37.89 6.24
CA SER A 177 -2.77 -38.29 5.33
C SER A 177 -1.53 -37.40 5.47
N ASN A 178 -0.39 -37.91 5.00
CA ASN A 178 0.87 -37.18 4.95
C ASN A 178 0.85 -36.15 3.82
N SER A 179 1.47 -34.99 4.05
CA SER A 179 1.58 -33.94 3.05
C SER A 179 2.52 -34.35 1.93
N ARG A 180 2.03 -34.37 0.69
CA ARG A 180 2.84 -34.68 -0.50
C ARG A 180 4.00 -33.68 -0.69
N SER A 181 3.77 -32.41 -0.37
CA SER A 181 4.79 -31.36 -0.52
C SER A 181 5.97 -31.53 0.44
N PHE A 182 5.73 -32.03 1.66
CA PHE A 182 6.79 -32.29 2.63
C PHE A 182 7.42 -33.68 2.45
N LEU A 183 6.67 -34.67 1.98
CA LEU A 183 7.23 -35.96 1.56
C LEU A 183 8.28 -35.78 0.44
N PHE A 184 8.10 -34.78 -0.42
CA PHE A 184 9.05 -34.45 -1.50
C PHE A 184 10.44 -34.08 -0.97
N ILE A 185 10.54 -33.55 0.25
CA ILE A 185 11.80 -33.23 0.93
C ILE A 185 12.15 -34.24 2.03
N GLY A 186 11.52 -35.42 2.02
CA GLY A 186 11.78 -36.51 2.96
C GLY A 186 11.23 -36.29 4.37
N ILE A 187 10.29 -35.35 4.55
CA ILE A 187 9.71 -35.00 5.86
C ILE A 187 8.27 -35.51 5.96
N GLU A 188 8.02 -36.40 6.92
CA GLU A 188 6.68 -36.90 7.21
C GLU A 188 5.91 -35.94 8.13
N ILE A 189 5.13 -35.04 7.54
CA ILE A 189 4.20 -34.17 8.29
C ILE A 189 2.76 -34.46 7.84
N ARG A 190 1.87 -34.62 8.82
CA ARG A 190 0.43 -34.75 8.58
C ARG A 190 -0.16 -33.46 8.03
N ILE A 191 -1.11 -33.57 7.12
CA ILE A 191 -1.72 -32.41 6.44
C ILE A 191 -2.34 -31.41 7.41
N TRP A 192 -3.07 -31.88 8.45
CA TRP A 192 -3.63 -30.98 9.47
C TRP A 192 -2.55 -30.18 10.21
N ALA A 193 -1.33 -30.72 10.37
CA ALA A 193 -0.25 -30.03 11.04
C ALA A 193 0.37 -28.95 10.12
N CYS A 194 0.52 -29.22 8.81
CA CYS A 194 0.93 -28.22 7.82
C CYS A 194 -0.06 -27.04 7.77
N ILE A 195 -1.33 -27.38 7.78
CA ILE A 195 -2.47 -26.47 7.84
C ILE A 195 -2.40 -25.55 9.05
N LEU A 196 -2.24 -26.14 10.24
CA LEU A 196 -2.21 -25.39 11.49
C LEU A 196 -0.99 -24.48 11.51
N TRP A 197 0.14 -25.00 11.01
CA TRP A 197 1.36 -24.22 10.87
C TRP A 197 1.17 -23.04 9.91
N TRP A 198 0.50 -23.22 8.76
CA TRP A 198 0.18 -22.13 7.84
C TRP A 198 -0.67 -21.04 8.49
N LEU A 199 -1.78 -21.42 9.12
CA LEU A 199 -2.67 -20.46 9.79
C LEU A 199 -1.95 -19.66 10.87
N LEU A 200 -1.13 -20.35 11.68
CA LEU A 200 -0.43 -19.72 12.80
C LEU A 200 0.77 -18.88 12.38
N SER A 201 1.39 -19.16 11.22
CA SER A 201 2.63 -18.50 10.80
C SER A 201 2.45 -17.53 9.62
N VAL A 202 1.65 -17.87 8.63
CA VAL A 202 1.47 -17.04 7.43
C VAL A 202 0.25 -16.14 7.57
N THR A 203 -0.91 -16.71 7.87
CA THR A 203 -2.19 -15.97 7.92
C THR A 203 -2.17 -14.87 8.98
N ILE A 204 -1.67 -15.15 10.18
CA ILE A 204 -1.56 -14.14 11.26
C ILE A 204 -0.58 -13.03 10.86
N SER A 205 0.61 -13.37 10.36
CA SER A 205 1.61 -12.37 9.91
C SER A 205 1.06 -11.50 8.79
N TYR A 206 0.34 -12.11 7.84
CA TYR A 206 -0.33 -11.39 6.76
C TYR A 206 -1.39 -10.43 7.31
N PHE A 207 -2.29 -10.89 8.18
CA PHE A 207 -3.31 -10.04 8.81
C PHE A 207 -2.71 -8.84 9.54
N LEU A 208 -1.66 -9.07 10.33
CA LEU A 208 -0.98 -8.02 11.08
C LEU A 208 -0.29 -7.01 10.15
N SER A 209 0.33 -7.48 9.06
CA SER A 209 0.89 -6.59 8.04
C SER A 209 -0.20 -5.72 7.37
N GLN A 210 -1.41 -6.26 7.16
CA GLN A 210 -2.53 -5.48 6.64
C GLN A 210 -3.02 -4.41 7.61
N MET A 211 -2.90 -4.60 8.93
CA MET A 211 -3.21 -3.53 9.89
C MET A 211 -2.30 -2.31 9.72
N LEU A 212 -1.04 -2.51 9.32
CA LEU A 212 -0.13 -1.41 8.98
C LEU A 212 -0.58 -0.71 7.70
N CYS A 213 -1.00 -1.45 6.67
CA CYS A 213 -1.57 -0.88 5.45
C CYS A 213 -2.85 -0.07 5.74
N VAL A 214 -3.71 -0.53 6.67
CA VAL A 214 -4.88 0.24 7.12
C VAL A 214 -4.46 1.56 7.80
N ILE A 215 -3.41 1.55 8.62
CA ILE A 215 -2.87 2.79 9.22
C ILE A 215 -2.40 3.76 8.13
N VAL A 216 -1.65 3.27 7.14
CA VAL A 216 -1.22 4.06 5.97
C VAL A 216 -2.43 4.67 5.26
N PHE A 217 -3.44 3.87 4.95
CA PHE A 217 -4.66 4.31 4.26
C PHE A 217 -5.42 5.39 5.05
N VAL A 218 -5.64 5.18 6.34
CA VAL A 218 -6.40 6.12 7.19
C VAL A 218 -5.61 7.41 7.41
N ALA A 219 -4.30 7.32 7.62
CA ALA A 219 -3.43 8.49 7.73
C ALA A 219 -3.46 9.34 6.45
N GLY A 220 -3.37 8.70 5.28
CA GLY A 220 -3.49 9.39 3.99
C GLY A 220 -4.84 10.09 3.82
N ASN A 221 -5.96 9.47 4.22
CA ASN A 221 -7.28 10.11 4.17
C ASN A 221 -7.36 11.34 5.08
N MET A 222 -6.83 11.25 6.31
CA MET A 222 -6.79 12.36 7.26
C MET A 222 -5.94 13.52 6.73
N MET A 223 -4.78 13.22 6.12
CA MET A 223 -3.94 14.23 5.47
C MET A 223 -4.62 14.87 4.26
N ALA A 224 -5.28 14.06 3.43
CA ALA A 224 -5.99 14.55 2.26
C ALA A 224 -7.08 15.55 2.68
N ASP A 225 -7.88 15.20 3.69
CA ASP A 225 -8.94 16.07 4.21
C ASP A 225 -8.38 17.36 4.83
N ALA A 226 -7.24 17.29 5.53
CA ALA A 226 -6.55 18.46 6.06
C ALA A 226 -6.06 19.40 4.93
N LEU A 227 -5.42 18.86 3.89
CA LEU A 227 -4.99 19.64 2.74
C LEU A 227 -6.17 20.24 1.96
N ALA A 228 -7.27 19.52 1.82
CA ALA A 228 -8.47 20.07 1.19
C ALA A 228 -9.04 21.24 1.98
N LYS A 229 -9.00 21.21 3.32
CA LYS A 229 -9.41 22.36 4.13
C LYS A 229 -8.50 23.55 3.88
N LEU A 230 -7.18 23.36 3.86
CA LEU A 230 -6.22 24.42 3.54
C LEU A 230 -6.42 25.00 2.13
N ASN A 231 -6.59 24.14 1.11
CA ASN A 231 -6.88 24.56 -0.26
C ASN A 231 -8.17 25.36 -0.36
N ARG A 232 -9.25 24.95 0.32
CA ARG A 232 -10.51 25.70 0.32
C ARG A 232 -10.34 27.08 0.93
N THR A 233 -9.69 27.19 2.10
CA THR A 233 -9.46 28.48 2.74
C THR A 233 -8.57 29.38 1.87
N LEU A 234 -7.58 28.81 1.19
CA LEU A 234 -6.73 29.54 0.26
C LEU A 234 -7.49 30.02 -0.99
N GLN A 235 -8.31 29.17 -1.59
CA GLN A 235 -9.17 29.53 -2.74
C GLN A 235 -10.20 30.61 -2.39
N GLU A 236 -10.74 30.59 -1.17
CA GLU A 236 -11.59 31.67 -0.67
C GLU A 236 -10.85 33.01 -0.64
N GLN A 237 -9.56 33.02 -0.24
CA GLN A 237 -8.75 34.24 -0.27
C GLN A 237 -8.44 34.70 -1.69
N ILE A 238 -8.09 33.79 -2.60
CA ILE A 238 -7.84 34.11 -4.01
C ILE A 238 -9.07 34.80 -4.61
N ARG A 239 -10.27 34.22 -4.43
CA ARG A 239 -11.52 34.82 -4.91
C ARG A 239 -11.81 36.20 -4.31
N ASN A 240 -11.44 36.43 -3.05
CA ASN A 240 -11.62 37.74 -2.43
C ASN A 240 -10.67 38.79 -3.03
N VAL A 241 -9.45 38.39 -3.39
CA VAL A 241 -8.48 39.25 -4.06
C VAL A 241 -8.89 39.54 -5.51
N GLU A 242 -9.32 38.52 -6.27
CA GLU A 242 -9.78 38.65 -7.66
C GLU A 242 -11.02 39.55 -7.82
N ARG A 243 -11.89 39.61 -6.81
CA ARG A 243 -13.07 40.51 -6.82
C ARG A 243 -12.72 41.99 -6.72
N GLY A 244 -11.43 42.35 -6.64
CA GLY A 244 -10.97 43.74 -6.56
C GLY A 244 -11.31 44.42 -5.24
N ASP A 245 -11.72 43.66 -4.21
CA ASP A 245 -12.01 44.21 -2.90
C ASP A 245 -10.67 44.50 -2.17
N SER A 246 -10.20 45.73 -2.33
CA SER A 246 -9.01 46.28 -1.67
C SER A 246 -9.32 46.87 -0.28
N SER A 247 -10.50 46.59 0.27
CA SER A 247 -10.83 47.02 1.63
C SER A 247 -9.84 46.44 2.63
N ARG A 248 -9.47 47.25 3.63
CA ARG A 248 -8.57 46.87 4.73
C ARG A 248 -9.01 45.57 5.42
N LYS A 249 -10.31 45.30 5.45
CA LYS A 249 -10.90 44.08 6.03
C LYS A 249 -10.53 42.82 5.23
N VAL A 250 -10.51 42.91 3.89
CA VAL A 250 -10.10 41.79 3.03
C VAL A 250 -8.59 41.54 3.15
N VAL A 251 -7.77 42.59 3.15
CA VAL A 251 -6.30 42.45 3.29
C VAL A 251 -5.92 41.86 4.65
N ALA A 252 -6.52 42.36 5.73
CA ALA A 252 -6.32 41.82 7.06
C ALA A 252 -6.83 40.37 7.19
N GLY A 253 -7.92 40.04 6.48
CA GLY A 253 -8.44 38.68 6.38
C GLY A 253 -7.47 37.73 5.66
N SER A 254 -6.91 38.16 4.53
CA SER A 254 -5.91 37.42 3.77
C SER A 254 -4.61 37.21 4.55
N LEU A 255 -4.10 38.24 5.23
CA LEU A 255 -2.91 38.12 6.09
C LEU A 255 -3.16 37.10 7.20
N LYS A 256 -4.28 37.19 7.92
CA LYS A 256 -4.63 36.26 8.99
C LYS A 256 -4.81 34.83 8.46
N ALA A 257 -5.38 34.68 7.27
CA ALA A 257 -5.52 33.37 6.64
C ALA A 257 -4.16 32.78 6.24
N VAL A 258 -3.25 33.57 5.68
CA VAL A 258 -1.89 33.14 5.32
C VAL A 258 -1.08 32.78 6.58
N GLU A 259 -1.17 33.58 7.64
CA GLU A 259 -0.55 33.29 8.96
C GLU A 259 -1.05 31.97 9.58
N PHE A 260 -2.26 31.54 9.25
CA PHE A 260 -2.81 30.25 9.69
C PHE A 260 -2.44 29.09 8.75
N ILE A 261 -2.56 29.31 7.44
CA ILE A 261 -2.43 28.27 6.43
C ILE A 261 -0.98 27.78 6.29
N LEU A 262 0.01 28.69 6.28
CA LEU A 262 1.41 28.32 6.05
C LEU A 262 1.97 27.44 7.18
N PRO A 263 1.79 27.76 8.48
CA PRO A 263 2.21 26.86 9.56
C PRO A 263 1.45 25.53 9.55
N GLY A 264 0.17 25.55 9.19
CA GLY A 264 -0.62 24.32 9.04
C GLY A 264 -0.05 23.39 7.98
N TYR A 265 0.26 23.92 6.79
CA TYR A 265 0.89 23.17 5.72
C TYR A 265 2.29 22.67 6.11
N HIS A 266 3.11 23.51 6.74
CA HIS A 266 4.44 23.12 7.22
C HIS A 266 4.38 21.98 8.25
N GLY A 267 3.41 22.03 9.16
CA GLY A 267 3.15 20.93 10.09
C GLY A 267 2.79 19.62 9.39
N LEU A 268 1.93 19.68 8.38
CA LEU A 268 1.58 18.50 7.56
C LEU A 268 2.78 17.96 6.78
N HIS A 269 3.61 18.84 6.22
CA HIS A 269 4.82 18.46 5.49
C HIS A 269 5.83 17.73 6.39
N THR A 270 6.10 18.28 7.59
CA THR A 270 7.01 17.65 8.55
C THR A 270 6.51 16.26 8.94
N VAL A 271 5.22 16.11 9.20
CA VAL A 271 4.67 14.80 9.55
C VAL A 271 4.67 13.82 8.37
N ALA A 272 4.49 14.28 7.14
CA ALA A 272 4.66 13.42 5.95
C ALA A 272 6.11 12.92 5.82
N GLY A 273 7.10 13.75 6.15
CA GLY A 273 8.50 13.33 6.25
C GLY A 273 8.69 12.19 7.25
N THR A 274 8.12 12.31 8.44
CA THR A 274 8.13 11.25 9.47
C THR A 274 7.36 10.01 9.02
N ALA A 275 6.23 10.17 8.33
CA ALA A 275 5.45 9.07 7.77
C ALA A 275 6.26 8.29 6.73
N ASN A 276 7.03 8.97 5.87
CA ASN A 276 7.92 8.32 4.90
C ASN A 276 9.01 7.50 5.57
N GLN A 277 9.63 8.03 6.64
CA GLN A 277 10.66 7.29 7.38
C GLN A 277 10.08 6.04 8.07
N LEU A 278 8.88 6.15 8.65
CA LEU A 278 8.28 5.07 9.43
C LEU A 278 7.53 4.03 8.60
N LEU A 279 6.79 4.49 7.60
CA LEU A 279 5.83 3.68 6.83
C LEU A 279 6.19 3.59 5.34
N GLY A 280 7.15 4.37 4.85
CA GLY A 280 7.59 4.28 3.45
C GLY A 280 8.16 2.90 3.12
N GLY A 281 8.96 2.32 4.02
CA GLY A 281 9.47 0.95 3.81
C GLY A 281 8.38 -0.12 3.85
N VAL A 282 7.40 0.04 4.74
CA VAL A 282 6.19 -0.82 4.80
C VAL A 282 5.46 -0.77 3.46
N PHE A 283 5.23 0.44 2.93
CA PHE A 283 4.61 0.64 1.63
C PHE A 283 5.42 -0.01 0.50
N CYS A 284 6.73 0.22 0.45
CA CYS A 284 7.58 -0.34 -0.59
C CYS A 284 7.50 -1.86 -0.64
N VAL A 285 7.68 -2.51 0.52
CA VAL A 285 7.69 -3.97 0.62
C VAL A 285 6.31 -4.54 0.32
N ALA A 286 5.25 -4.02 0.96
CA ALA A 286 3.89 -4.50 0.70
C ALA A 286 3.54 -4.40 -0.79
N TYR A 287 3.80 -3.24 -1.40
CA TYR A 287 3.52 -3.01 -2.81
C TYR A 287 4.29 -3.97 -3.73
N THR A 288 5.60 -4.13 -3.51
CA THR A 288 6.42 -5.04 -4.34
C THR A 288 5.94 -6.48 -4.23
N PHE A 289 5.70 -7.00 -3.02
CA PHE A 289 5.23 -8.38 -2.84
C PHE A 289 3.82 -8.59 -3.39
N ASP A 290 2.94 -7.60 -3.26
CA ASP A 290 1.58 -7.68 -3.80
C ASP A 290 1.62 -7.70 -5.35
N VAL A 291 2.47 -6.88 -5.99
CA VAL A 291 2.69 -6.92 -7.46
C VAL A 291 3.28 -8.25 -7.92
N LEU A 292 4.31 -8.76 -7.24
CA LEU A 292 4.93 -10.06 -7.58
C LEU A 292 3.92 -11.20 -7.43
N SER A 293 3.07 -11.16 -6.41
CA SER A 293 2.00 -12.15 -6.22
C SER A 293 1.01 -12.12 -7.39
N VAL A 294 0.60 -10.92 -7.85
CA VAL A 294 -0.28 -10.79 -9.03
C VAL A 294 0.38 -11.36 -10.30
N VAL A 295 1.67 -11.08 -10.52
CA VAL A 295 2.42 -11.65 -11.66
C VAL A 295 2.41 -13.18 -11.62
N CYS A 296 2.61 -13.76 -10.45
CA CYS A 296 2.63 -15.21 -10.28
C CYS A 296 1.23 -15.83 -10.49
N TYR A 297 0.16 -15.16 -10.07
CA TYR A 297 -1.21 -15.58 -10.38
C TYR A 297 -1.56 -15.47 -11.86
N ILE A 298 -1.06 -14.44 -12.55
CA ILE A 298 -1.19 -14.34 -14.00
C ILE A 298 -0.50 -15.53 -14.67
N ALA A 299 0.70 -15.92 -14.21
CA ALA A 299 1.37 -17.12 -14.70
C ALA A 299 0.56 -18.41 -14.45
N ALA A 300 -0.06 -18.53 -13.27
CA ALA A 300 -0.94 -19.67 -12.93
C ALA A 300 -2.16 -19.76 -13.86
N LEU A 301 -2.81 -18.63 -14.15
CA LEU A 301 -3.92 -18.57 -15.11
C LEU A 301 -3.53 -19.07 -16.50
N LEU A 302 -2.33 -18.71 -16.96
CA LEU A 302 -1.86 -19.05 -18.31
C LEU A 302 -1.53 -20.53 -18.47
N ASN A 303 -1.18 -21.21 -17.37
CA ASN A 303 -0.88 -22.65 -17.36
C ASN A 303 -2.10 -23.51 -17.01
N SER A 304 -3.27 -22.89 -16.78
CA SER A 304 -4.48 -23.61 -16.39
C SER A 304 -5.07 -24.37 -17.58
N ASP A 305 -4.85 -25.69 -17.62
CA ASP A 305 -5.40 -26.55 -18.66
C ASP A 305 -6.93 -26.69 -18.49
N LEU A 306 -7.67 -26.02 -19.38
CA LEU A 306 -9.14 -25.95 -19.40
C LEU A 306 -9.80 -27.32 -19.57
N ALA A 307 -9.04 -28.35 -19.98
CA ALA A 307 -9.54 -29.72 -20.13
C ALA A 307 -9.67 -30.49 -18.80
N SER A 308 -9.11 -29.98 -17.69
CA SER A 308 -9.17 -30.68 -16.41
C SER A 308 -10.54 -30.51 -15.72
N ARG A 309 -11.04 -31.58 -15.07
CA ARG A 309 -12.35 -31.61 -14.38
C ARG A 309 -12.48 -30.57 -13.24
N ASN A 310 -11.36 -29.97 -12.83
CA ASN A 310 -11.25 -28.96 -11.77
C ASN A 310 -10.72 -27.61 -12.29
N ALA A 311 -10.64 -27.40 -13.62
CA ALA A 311 -10.03 -26.20 -14.22
C ALA A 311 -10.77 -24.90 -13.83
N THR A 312 -12.10 -24.90 -13.85
CA THR A 312 -12.95 -23.74 -13.49
C THR A 312 -12.70 -23.24 -12.07
N VAL A 313 -12.35 -24.18 -11.21
CA VAL A 313 -12.17 -24.05 -9.77
C VAL A 313 -10.81 -23.41 -9.49
N HIS A 314 -9.73 -23.87 -10.13
CA HIS A 314 -8.40 -23.24 -10.10
C HIS A 314 -8.40 -21.84 -10.73
N LEU A 315 -9.01 -21.70 -11.90
CA LEU A 315 -9.17 -20.41 -12.59
C LEU A 315 -9.80 -19.34 -11.69
N SER A 316 -10.85 -19.72 -10.95
CA SER A 316 -11.55 -18.80 -10.03
C SER A 316 -10.66 -18.35 -8.87
N CYS A 317 -9.74 -19.20 -8.40
CA CYS A 317 -8.80 -18.87 -7.32
C CYS A 317 -7.74 -17.89 -7.79
N ASP A 318 -7.18 -18.13 -8.97
CA ASP A 318 -6.12 -17.29 -9.49
C ASP A 318 -6.67 -15.90 -9.85
N ILE A 319 -7.88 -15.82 -10.41
CA ILE A 319 -8.60 -14.54 -10.59
C ILE A 319 -8.82 -13.86 -9.24
N LEU A 320 -9.28 -14.59 -8.23
CA LEU A 320 -9.49 -14.06 -6.89
C LEU A 320 -8.18 -13.53 -6.28
N GLY A 321 -7.07 -14.26 -6.45
CA GLY A 321 -5.73 -13.84 -6.04
C GLY A 321 -5.34 -12.51 -6.70
N ILE A 322 -5.49 -12.40 -8.01
CA ILE A 322 -5.23 -11.16 -8.76
C ILE A 322 -6.07 -10.01 -8.20
N LEU A 323 -7.36 -10.23 -7.96
CA LEU A 323 -8.25 -9.19 -7.44
C LEU A 323 -7.84 -8.75 -6.03
N ILE A 324 -7.51 -9.70 -5.15
CA ILE A 324 -7.11 -9.40 -3.76
C ILE A 324 -5.79 -8.62 -3.74
N PHE A 325 -4.72 -9.17 -4.32
CA PHE A 325 -3.40 -8.52 -4.29
C PHE A 325 -3.34 -7.26 -5.15
N GLY A 326 -4.08 -7.23 -6.27
CA GLY A 326 -4.25 -6.03 -7.10
C GLY A 326 -5.00 -4.92 -6.35
N SER A 327 -6.05 -5.25 -5.60
CA SER A 327 -6.77 -4.27 -4.79
C SER A 327 -5.90 -3.70 -3.66
N TYR A 328 -5.04 -4.49 -3.04
CA TYR A 328 -4.10 -4.00 -2.04
C TYR A 328 -3.04 -3.07 -2.64
N THR A 329 -2.51 -3.42 -3.81
CA THR A 329 -1.55 -2.62 -4.57
C THR A 329 -2.12 -1.25 -4.96
N CYS A 330 -3.38 -1.21 -5.38
CA CYS A 330 -4.00 -0.01 -5.93
C CYS A 330 -4.76 0.82 -4.88
N CYS A 331 -5.68 0.21 -4.13
CA CYS A 331 -6.66 0.95 -3.33
C CYS A 331 -6.06 1.58 -2.07
N PHE A 332 -5.08 0.92 -1.44
CA PHE A 332 -4.51 1.40 -0.17
C PHE A 332 -3.59 2.62 -0.35
N VAL A 333 -3.11 2.84 -1.57
CA VAL A 333 -2.17 3.92 -1.94
C VAL A 333 -2.91 5.19 -2.36
N ILE A 334 -4.15 5.07 -2.86
CA ILE A 334 -4.95 6.19 -3.39
C ILE A 334 -5.02 7.39 -2.45
N PRO A 335 -5.26 7.25 -1.12
CA PRO A 335 -5.34 8.44 -0.26
C PRO A 335 -4.06 9.27 -0.27
N TRP A 336 -2.89 8.63 -0.37
CA TRP A 336 -1.61 9.32 -0.47
C TRP A 336 -1.34 9.91 -1.86
N VAL A 337 -1.88 9.30 -2.92
CA VAL A 337 -1.92 9.94 -4.25
C VAL A 337 -2.71 11.25 -4.18
N VAL A 338 -3.88 11.24 -3.54
CA VAL A 338 -4.72 12.44 -3.37
C VAL A 338 -4.00 13.50 -2.51
N VAL A 339 -3.22 13.09 -1.51
CA VAL A 339 -2.38 14.01 -0.72
C VAL A 339 -1.37 14.74 -1.61
N SER A 340 -0.64 14.01 -2.45
CA SER A 340 0.35 14.59 -3.37
C SER A 340 -0.30 15.55 -4.37
N GLU A 341 -1.42 15.16 -4.98
CA GLU A 341 -2.19 16.00 -5.91
C GLU A 341 -2.69 17.30 -5.21
N ARG A 342 -3.27 17.18 -4.02
CA ARG A 342 -3.75 18.35 -3.26
C ARG A 342 -2.61 19.25 -2.78
N SER A 343 -1.44 18.67 -2.50
CA SER A 343 -0.25 19.43 -2.15
C SER A 343 0.26 20.26 -3.33
N GLN A 344 0.28 19.69 -4.54
CA GLN A 344 0.66 20.44 -5.73
C GLN A 344 -0.35 21.55 -6.04
N GLU A 345 -1.65 21.27 -5.92
CA GLU A 345 -2.71 22.27 -6.02
C GLU A 345 -2.51 23.41 -5.00
N PHE A 346 -2.14 23.08 -3.77
CA PHE A 346 -1.85 24.07 -2.73
C PHE A 346 -0.73 25.03 -3.12
N LEU A 347 0.41 24.49 -3.57
CA LEU A 347 1.56 25.30 -4.00
C LEU A 347 1.21 26.19 -5.21
N SER A 348 0.43 25.67 -6.15
CA SER A 348 -0.08 26.44 -7.28
C SER A 348 -0.99 27.59 -6.81
N ASN A 349 -1.94 27.31 -5.91
CA ASN A 349 -2.82 28.35 -5.35
C ASN A 349 -2.06 29.42 -4.57
N ILE A 350 -0.96 29.06 -3.87
CA ILE A 350 -0.09 30.04 -3.21
C ILE A 350 0.57 30.97 -4.23
N SER A 351 0.98 30.44 -5.38
CA SER A 351 1.53 31.25 -6.48
C SER A 351 0.51 32.24 -7.05
N LEU A 352 -0.73 31.79 -7.24
CA LEU A 352 -1.83 32.62 -7.70
C LEU A 352 -2.17 33.72 -6.69
N LEU A 353 -2.23 33.41 -5.40
CA LEU A 353 -2.52 34.40 -4.37
C LEU A 353 -1.43 35.48 -4.30
N ALA A 354 -0.15 35.10 -4.37
CA ALA A 354 0.95 36.06 -4.35
C ALA A 354 0.89 37.00 -5.56
N ASN A 355 0.69 36.45 -6.76
CA ASN A 355 0.56 37.25 -7.98
C ASN A 355 -0.65 38.20 -7.92
N GLY A 356 -1.79 37.73 -7.39
CA GLY A 356 -2.98 38.55 -7.23
C GLY A 356 -2.82 39.68 -6.21
N LEU A 357 -2.01 39.48 -5.17
CA LEU A 357 -1.69 40.53 -4.20
C LEU A 357 -0.70 41.57 -4.74
N ALA A 358 0.26 41.16 -5.59
CA ALA A 358 1.23 42.05 -6.21
C ALA A 358 0.61 42.98 -7.27
N HIS A 359 -0.43 42.53 -7.98
CA HIS A 359 -1.09 43.29 -9.05
C HIS A 359 -2.33 44.07 -8.57
N ARG A 360 -2.37 44.47 -7.30
CA ARG A 360 -3.53 45.19 -6.76
C ARG A 360 -3.59 46.62 -7.28
N GLU A 361 -4.64 46.94 -8.03
CA GLU A 361 -4.92 48.32 -8.47
C GLU A 361 -5.66 49.12 -7.38
N GLY A 362 -5.19 50.34 -7.11
CA GLY A 362 -5.76 51.28 -6.15
C GLY A 362 -4.70 51.89 -5.24
N ALA A 363 -4.97 53.07 -4.66
CA ALA A 363 -4.11 53.70 -3.66
C ALA A 363 -4.53 53.25 -2.24
N PRO A 364 -3.95 52.18 -1.68
CA PRO A 364 -4.27 51.75 -0.32
C PRO A 364 -3.80 52.79 0.70
N ASP A 365 -4.52 52.90 1.80
CA ASP A 365 -4.03 53.57 3.00
C ASP A 365 -2.71 52.90 3.48
N LYS A 366 -1.75 53.66 4.00
CA LYS A 366 -0.41 53.14 4.42
C LYS A 366 -0.47 51.87 5.29
N ALA A 367 -1.47 51.74 6.15
CA ALA A 367 -1.63 50.56 7.01
C ALA A 367 -2.01 49.30 6.22
N THR A 368 -2.76 49.45 5.13
CA THR A 368 -3.16 48.36 4.23
C THR A 368 -1.99 47.93 3.34
N GLU A 369 -1.17 48.89 2.92
CA GLU A 369 0.08 48.66 2.17
C GLU A 369 1.08 47.81 2.98
N VAL A 370 1.34 48.18 4.24
CA VAL A 370 2.23 47.40 5.13
C VAL A 370 1.72 45.97 5.37
N MET A 371 0.41 45.77 5.46
CA MET A 371 -0.17 44.42 5.60
C MET A 371 -0.07 43.60 4.33
N ALA A 372 -0.25 44.23 3.16
CA ALA A 372 -0.09 43.58 1.86
C ALA A 372 1.38 43.18 1.64
N GLU A 373 2.32 44.10 1.87
CA GLU A 373 3.76 43.85 1.77
C GLU A 373 4.20 42.72 2.70
N ARG A 374 3.70 42.70 3.95
CA ARG A 374 3.98 41.59 4.88
C ARG A 374 3.44 40.26 4.37
N THR A 375 2.25 40.24 3.79
CA THR A 375 1.65 39.03 3.22
C THR A 375 2.45 38.55 2.02
N GLU A 376 2.84 39.47 1.12
CA GLU A 376 3.67 39.20 -0.05
C GLU A 376 5.04 38.64 0.35
N ASN A 377 5.72 39.26 1.32
CA ASN A 377 7.00 38.78 1.85
C ASN A 377 6.89 37.36 2.44
N MET A 378 5.80 37.04 3.15
CA MET A 378 5.57 35.68 3.67
C MET A 378 5.34 34.66 2.55
N LEU A 379 4.56 35.03 1.52
CA LEU A 379 4.29 34.17 0.37
C LEU A 379 5.54 33.97 -0.49
N ALA A 380 6.32 35.03 -0.73
CA ALA A 380 7.58 34.98 -1.46
C ALA A 380 8.61 34.11 -0.74
N ALA A 381 8.75 34.25 0.59
CA ALA A 381 9.61 33.40 1.40
C ALA A 381 9.18 31.92 1.34
N PHE A 382 7.87 31.66 1.35
CA PHE A 382 7.35 30.29 1.22
C PHE A 382 7.56 29.73 -0.19
N GLN A 383 7.35 30.51 -1.24
CA GLN A 383 7.57 30.10 -2.64
C GLN A 383 9.04 29.79 -2.93
N ALA A 384 9.96 30.60 -2.39
CA ALA A 384 11.40 30.34 -2.51
C ALA A 384 11.80 28.96 -1.94
N GLY A 385 11.05 28.45 -0.95
CA GLY A 385 11.20 27.09 -0.42
C GLY A 385 10.25 26.04 -1.02
N GLY A 386 9.27 26.45 -1.82
CA GLY A 386 8.09 25.64 -2.18
C GLY A 386 8.42 24.38 -2.99
N SER A 387 9.43 24.43 -3.86
CA SER A 387 9.89 23.26 -4.63
C SER A 387 10.44 22.12 -3.75
N ARG A 388 10.84 22.43 -2.51
CA ARG A 388 11.33 21.46 -1.52
C ARG A 388 10.28 21.05 -0.50
N MET A 389 9.08 21.60 -0.57
CA MET A 389 8.01 21.39 0.41
C MET A 389 6.85 20.55 -0.13
N THR A 390 7.01 19.83 -1.24
CA THR A 390 5.96 18.96 -1.76
C THR A 390 5.68 17.83 -0.77
N ILE A 391 4.41 17.69 -0.38
CA ILE A 391 3.98 16.61 0.50
C ILE A 391 3.75 15.37 -0.35
N ASP A 392 4.73 14.48 -0.35
CA ASP A 392 4.71 13.22 -1.08
C ASP A 392 4.90 12.04 -0.15
N PHE A 393 4.32 10.89 -0.52
CA PHE A 393 4.57 9.62 0.15
C PHE A 393 5.42 8.72 -0.72
N SER A 394 6.58 8.31 -0.22
CA SER A 394 7.54 7.49 -0.96
C SER A 394 8.09 6.34 -0.13
N GLY A 395 8.23 5.19 -0.78
CA GLY A 395 8.90 4.02 -0.23
C GLY A 395 10.37 4.05 -0.58
N TYR A 396 11.21 4.41 0.39
CA TYR A 396 12.68 4.52 0.26
C TYR A 396 13.16 5.37 -0.92
N GLY A 397 12.33 6.29 -1.44
CA GLY A 397 12.62 7.06 -2.65
C GLY A 397 12.58 6.24 -3.97
N ILE A 398 12.29 4.94 -3.90
CA ILE A 398 12.21 4.04 -5.06
C ILE A 398 10.80 4.09 -5.66
N LEU A 399 9.78 4.01 -4.80
CA LEU A 399 8.37 4.04 -5.18
C LEU A 399 7.74 5.32 -4.66
N ARG A 400 6.98 6.03 -5.50
CA ARG A 400 6.26 7.24 -5.12
C ARG A 400 4.77 7.02 -5.32
N ALA A 401 3.99 7.16 -4.24
CA ALA A 401 2.54 7.11 -4.27
C ALA A 401 1.99 8.23 -5.17
N SER A 402 1.81 7.90 -6.45
CA SER A 402 1.39 8.79 -7.51
C SER A 402 0.40 8.07 -8.41
N ARG A 403 -0.47 8.84 -9.07
CA ARG A 403 -1.42 8.29 -10.04
C ARG A 403 -0.68 7.58 -11.19
N GLY A 404 0.42 8.18 -11.65
CA GLY A 404 1.29 7.60 -12.67
C GLY A 404 1.83 6.23 -12.28
N GLN A 405 2.28 6.03 -11.03
CA GLN A 405 2.74 4.72 -10.57
C GLN A 405 1.59 3.69 -10.57
N VAL A 406 0.44 4.03 -9.96
CA VAL A 406 -0.71 3.10 -9.88
C VAL A 406 -1.18 2.69 -11.27
N LEU A 407 -1.30 3.65 -12.18
CA LEU A 407 -1.75 3.41 -13.55
C LEU A 407 -0.71 2.59 -14.33
N THR A 408 0.57 2.94 -14.23
CA THR A 408 1.67 2.21 -14.89
C THR A 408 1.70 0.75 -14.45
N THR A 409 1.56 0.48 -13.15
CA THR A 409 1.54 -0.88 -12.62
C THR A 409 0.31 -1.64 -13.08
N PHE A 410 -0.87 -1.03 -13.07
CA PHE A 410 -2.08 -1.68 -13.58
C PHE A 410 -1.98 -2.00 -15.07
N THR A 411 -1.52 -1.04 -15.88
CA THR A 411 -1.29 -1.26 -17.31
C THR A 411 -0.24 -2.33 -17.55
N ALA A 412 0.89 -2.31 -16.83
CA ALA A 412 1.93 -3.33 -16.97
C ALA A 412 1.42 -4.73 -16.62
N LEU A 413 0.62 -4.88 -15.56
CA LEU A 413 0.04 -6.18 -15.17
C LEU A 413 -0.96 -6.70 -16.22
N ILE A 414 -1.84 -5.83 -16.74
CA ILE A 414 -2.76 -6.21 -17.82
C ILE A 414 -2.00 -6.58 -19.09
N SER A 415 -1.03 -5.76 -19.50
CA SER A 415 -0.24 -6.00 -20.69
C SER A 415 0.57 -7.27 -20.58
N LEU A 416 1.13 -7.57 -19.40
CA LEU A 416 1.80 -8.84 -19.14
C LEU A 416 0.83 -10.00 -19.31
N GLY A 417 -0.37 -9.93 -18.73
CA GLY A 417 -1.40 -10.97 -18.89
C GLY A 417 -1.82 -11.18 -20.34
N LEU A 418 -2.01 -10.11 -21.11
CA LEU A 418 -2.40 -10.17 -22.53
C LEU A 418 -1.28 -10.70 -23.43
N VAL A 419 -0.06 -10.18 -23.28
CA VAL A 419 1.11 -10.63 -24.05
C VAL A 419 1.38 -12.10 -23.78
N ALA A 420 1.36 -12.49 -22.51
CA ALA A 420 1.59 -13.88 -22.14
C ALA A 420 0.44 -14.78 -22.63
N HIS A 421 -0.83 -14.36 -22.55
CA HIS A 421 -1.94 -15.11 -23.16
C HIS A 421 -1.75 -15.32 -24.67
N ASN A 422 -1.30 -14.30 -25.40
CA ASN A 422 -1.10 -14.41 -26.85
C ASN A 422 0.10 -15.31 -27.20
N LEU A 423 1.19 -15.23 -26.42
CA LEU A 423 2.38 -16.07 -26.62
C LEU A 423 2.12 -17.54 -26.30
N PHE A 424 1.33 -17.85 -25.26
CA PHE A 424 1.10 -19.23 -24.81
C PHE A 424 -0.12 -19.91 -25.46
N ARG A 425 -0.96 -19.16 -26.19
CA ARG A 425 -2.15 -19.71 -26.87
C ARG A 425 -1.94 -20.01 -28.36
N GLN A 426 -0.85 -19.57 -29.00
CA GLN A 426 -0.56 -19.94 -30.39
C GLN A 426 -0.04 -21.39 -30.45
N PRO A 427 -0.79 -22.33 -31.05
CA PRO A 427 -0.28 -23.65 -31.35
C PRO A 427 0.43 -23.58 -32.71
N ASP A 428 1.72 -23.91 -32.75
CA ASP A 428 2.47 -24.22 -33.98
C ASP A 428 2.30 -23.24 -35.17
N THR A 429 2.62 -21.97 -34.99
CA THR A 429 3.02 -21.12 -36.12
C THR A 429 4.47 -20.70 -35.93
N THR A 430 5.34 -21.27 -36.75
CA THR A 430 6.79 -21.05 -36.82
C THR A 430 7.25 -19.62 -37.11
N ASP A 431 6.34 -18.64 -37.11
CA ASP A 431 6.67 -17.22 -37.23
C ASP A 431 5.87 -16.44 -36.19
N CYS A 432 6.38 -16.41 -34.95
CA CYS A 432 6.02 -15.33 -34.03
C CYS A 432 6.71 -14.08 -34.57
N ASP A 433 5.99 -13.28 -35.35
CA ASP A 433 6.54 -12.09 -35.97
C ASP A 433 6.91 -11.10 -34.86
N LEU A 434 8.20 -11.07 -34.49
CA LEU A 434 8.73 -10.17 -33.47
C LEU A 434 8.35 -8.70 -33.74
N ALA A 435 8.06 -8.35 -35.00
CA ALA A 435 7.54 -7.06 -35.40
C ALA A 435 6.14 -6.76 -34.81
N GLU A 436 5.24 -7.74 -34.76
CA GLU A 436 3.88 -7.58 -34.21
C GLU A 436 3.91 -7.51 -32.67
N LEU A 437 4.78 -8.30 -32.03
CA LEU A 437 5.02 -8.22 -30.58
C LEU A 437 5.68 -6.88 -30.20
N ALA A 438 6.64 -6.40 -31.00
CA ALA A 438 7.26 -5.10 -30.84
C ALA A 438 6.24 -3.96 -31.07
N ASP A 439 5.30 -4.11 -31.99
CA ASP A 439 4.23 -3.14 -32.24
C ASP A 439 3.21 -3.10 -31.08
N VAL A 440 2.80 -4.24 -30.53
CA VAL A 440 1.95 -4.29 -29.32
C VAL A 440 2.68 -3.71 -28.10
N CYS A 441 3.94 -4.07 -27.89
CA CYS A 441 4.77 -3.49 -26.84
C CYS A 441 4.99 -1.99 -27.04
N ASN A 442 5.23 -1.51 -28.26
CA ASN A 442 5.41 -0.09 -28.57
C ASN A 442 4.10 0.69 -28.42
N LYS A 443 2.96 0.14 -28.85
CA LYS A 443 1.64 0.75 -28.64
C LYS A 443 1.28 0.80 -27.17
N THR A 444 1.57 -0.26 -26.42
CA THR A 444 1.40 -0.29 -24.97
C THR A 444 2.33 0.71 -24.28
N LEU A 445 3.60 0.75 -24.66
CA LEU A 445 4.59 1.69 -24.14
C LEU A 445 4.24 3.13 -24.51
N ALA A 446 3.64 3.37 -25.68
CA ALA A 446 3.12 4.67 -26.10
C ALA A 446 1.90 5.08 -25.28
N ILE A 447 0.99 4.15 -24.97
CA ILE A 447 -0.14 4.39 -24.05
C ILE A 447 0.37 4.68 -22.64
N VAL A 448 1.36 3.93 -22.15
CA VAL A 448 2.01 4.16 -20.84
C VAL A 448 2.74 5.51 -20.82
N LYS A 449 3.50 5.85 -21.87
CA LYS A 449 4.18 7.16 -21.99
C LYS A 449 3.18 8.30 -22.07
N PHE A 450 2.08 8.14 -22.82
CA PHE A 450 1.00 9.12 -22.91
C PHE A 450 0.33 9.32 -21.55
N ALA A 451 -0.01 8.22 -20.86
CA ALA A 451 -0.65 8.25 -19.55
C ALA A 451 0.27 8.71 -18.40
N ALA A 452 1.59 8.61 -18.57
CA ALA A 452 2.59 9.16 -17.65
C ALA A 452 2.98 10.62 -17.97
N SER A 453 2.60 11.13 -19.14
CA SER A 453 2.84 12.52 -19.57
C SER A 453 1.66 13.47 -19.32
N GLN A 454 0.53 12.92 -18.86
CA GLN A 454 -0.61 13.67 -18.30
C GLN A 454 -0.59 13.56 -16.78
#